data_AF-A0A2E9C766-F1
#
_entry.id   AF-A0A2E9C766-F1
#
_cell.length_a   1.000
_cell.length_b   1.000
_cell.length_c   1.000
_cell.angle_alpha   90.00
_cell.angle_beta   90.00
_cell.angle_gamma   90.00
#
_symmetry.space_group_name_H-M   'P 1'
#
loop_
_entity.id
_entity.type
_entity.pdbx_description
1 polymer ?
#
loop_
_entity_poly.entity_id
_entity_poly.type
_entity_poly.pdbx_seq_one_letter_code
_entity_poly.pdbx_strand_id
1 'polypeptide(L)'
;MPHNNNITIIIHTCDEYSHFWDGWYTMFNHFGFLDLGWPIHFCNEEIDLPFNDPRITQIKTGKSKKYMGVEWREWLPTFGGPKQVDEGWSDRLIASLNSTQTKYVLYMQEDQWPFKQIDGKLFNRLLNFVFVHDVNGLRLHRLLSSYDLNEFEETEYYIENKKVLKVKRNAGFLLCHQPTIWNKDFLLDVSIHGEGFRDNEYAGSERIREKYKDPKILLYNHHWFLEKSASSAGLWIPEIEWEYREVARERDVYKHFNMIKNE
;
A
#
# COMPACT_ATOMS: atom_id res chain seq x y z
N MET A 1 18.72 3.90 -17.19
CA MET A 1 18.56 5.26 -16.62
C MET A 1 17.56 5.14 -15.49
N PRO A 2 17.72 5.81 -14.33
CA PRO A 2 16.82 5.53 -13.22
C PRO A 2 15.42 5.97 -13.66
N HIS A 3 14.48 5.04 -13.65
CA HIS A 3 13.08 5.26 -13.99
C HIS A 3 12.37 6.12 -12.92
N ASN A 4 13.10 6.99 -12.21
CA ASN A 4 12.58 7.85 -11.14
C ASN A 4 11.50 8.82 -11.65
N ASN A 5 11.44 9.08 -12.95
CA ASN A 5 10.36 9.85 -13.59
C ASN A 5 9.08 9.04 -13.80
N ASN A 6 9.07 7.74 -13.49
CA ASN A 6 7.92 6.86 -13.67
C ASN A 6 7.21 6.52 -12.36
N ILE A 7 7.70 6.98 -11.21
CA ILE A 7 7.08 6.70 -9.90
C ILE A 7 6.97 7.93 -9.00
N THR A 8 5.85 8.03 -8.28
CA THR A 8 5.65 8.97 -7.17
C THR A 8 5.25 8.19 -5.92
N ILE A 9 5.78 8.56 -4.77
CA ILE A 9 5.29 8.03 -3.48
C ILE A 9 4.06 8.83 -3.09
N ILE A 10 2.98 8.15 -2.73
CA ILE A 10 1.80 8.77 -2.13
C ILE A 10 1.70 8.28 -0.69
N ILE A 11 1.81 9.23 0.25
CA ILE A 11 1.43 9.03 1.64
C ILE A 11 0.01 9.55 1.78
N HIS A 12 -0.95 8.65 1.90
CA HIS A 12 -2.36 9.00 1.99
C HIS A 12 -2.80 9.07 3.45
N THR A 13 -3.20 10.26 3.89
CA THR A 13 -3.59 10.53 5.28
C THR A 13 -4.75 11.53 5.36
N CYS A 14 -5.17 11.90 6.57
CA CYS A 14 -6.08 13.02 6.81
C CYS A 14 -5.73 13.74 8.12
N ASP A 15 -6.32 14.91 8.36
CA ASP A 15 -5.88 15.80 9.44
C ASP A 15 -6.13 15.24 10.84
N GLU A 16 -7.11 14.33 10.98
CA GLU A 16 -7.36 13.61 12.23
C GLU A 16 -6.21 12.67 12.61
N TYR A 17 -5.46 12.19 11.61
CA TYR A 17 -4.28 11.37 11.80
C TYR A 17 -2.98 12.20 11.92
N SER A 18 -3.09 13.52 12.09
CA SER A 18 -1.92 14.41 12.23
C SER A 18 -0.99 14.08 13.40
N HIS A 19 -1.51 13.40 14.42
CA HIS A 19 -0.72 12.88 15.51
C HIS A 19 0.31 11.81 15.07
N PHE A 20 0.16 11.17 13.91
CA PHE A 20 1.14 10.23 13.36
C PHE A 20 2.26 10.90 12.55
N TRP A 21 2.11 12.16 12.13
CA TRP A 21 2.98 12.74 11.11
C TRP A 21 4.43 12.97 11.58
N ASP A 22 4.65 13.26 12.86
CA ASP A 22 6.00 13.40 13.42
C ASP A 22 6.76 12.08 13.50
N GLY A 23 6.08 11.04 13.98
CA GLY A 23 6.62 9.68 13.96
C GLY A 23 6.88 9.19 12.54
N TRP A 24 5.93 9.41 11.63
CA TRP A 24 6.12 9.11 10.21
C TRP A 24 7.38 9.78 9.65
N TYR A 25 7.50 11.10 9.76
CA TYR A 25 8.64 11.83 9.22
C TYR A 25 9.96 11.34 9.82
N THR A 26 9.99 11.20 11.15
CA THR A 26 11.17 10.75 11.89
C THR A 26 11.63 9.37 11.41
N MET A 27 10.72 8.39 11.33
CA MET A 27 11.07 7.01 10.98
C MET A 27 11.45 6.87 9.51
N PHE A 28 10.71 7.53 8.61
CA PHE A 28 11.00 7.49 7.17
C PHE A 28 12.33 8.17 6.84
N ASN A 29 12.67 9.26 7.52
CA ASN A 29 13.97 9.90 7.37
C ASN A 29 15.08 9.05 7.99
N HIS A 30 14.87 8.51 9.19
CA HIS A 30 15.86 7.69 9.90
C HIS A 30 16.29 6.46 9.10
N PHE A 31 15.34 5.76 8.48
CA PHE A 31 15.61 4.55 7.69
C PHE A 31 15.94 4.81 6.22
N GLY A 32 16.18 6.06 5.83
CA GLY A 32 16.60 6.44 4.48
C GLY A 32 15.54 6.24 3.40
N PHE A 33 14.25 6.19 3.78
CA PHE A 33 13.16 6.09 2.80
C PHE A 33 13.03 7.39 2.00
N LEU A 34 13.17 8.55 2.66
CA LEU A 34 13.11 9.85 1.99
C LEU A 34 14.28 10.06 1.00
N ASP A 35 15.32 9.23 1.07
CA ASP A 35 16.50 9.29 0.20
C ASP A 35 16.41 8.41 -1.05
N LEU A 36 15.25 7.78 -1.31
CA LEU A 36 15.00 7.01 -2.55
C LEU A 36 15.11 7.87 -3.82
N GLY A 37 14.99 9.19 -3.70
CA GLY A 37 15.02 10.11 -4.83
C GLY A 37 13.78 10.03 -5.72
N TRP A 38 12.67 9.52 -5.17
CA TRP A 38 11.35 9.52 -5.79
C TRP A 38 10.54 10.70 -5.23
N PRO A 39 9.76 11.44 -6.05
CA PRO A 39 8.89 12.49 -5.55
C PRO A 39 7.92 11.95 -4.49
N ILE A 40 7.75 12.69 -3.39
CA ILE A 40 6.86 12.29 -2.29
C ILE A 40 5.69 13.27 -2.25
N HIS A 41 4.49 12.75 -2.49
CA HIS A 41 3.25 13.47 -2.30
C HIS A 41 2.67 13.07 -0.95
N PHE A 42 2.62 14.03 -0.03
CA PHE A 42 1.98 13.86 1.26
C PHE A 42 0.57 14.44 1.16
N CYS A 43 -0.42 13.55 1.12
CA CYS A 43 -1.77 13.91 0.73
C CYS A 43 -2.68 13.94 1.94
N ASN A 44 -3.09 15.15 2.33
CA ASN A 44 -3.90 15.40 3.51
C ASN A 44 -4.99 16.46 3.23
N GLU A 45 -5.73 16.89 4.24
CA GLU A 45 -6.87 17.79 4.05
C GLU A 45 -6.41 19.26 4.03
N GLU A 46 -6.21 19.88 5.19
CA GLU A 46 -5.92 21.30 5.32
C GLU A 46 -4.68 21.58 6.18
N ILE A 47 -4.47 20.86 7.29
CA ILE A 47 -3.38 21.12 8.25
C ILE A 47 -2.02 20.93 7.58
N ASP A 48 -1.14 21.92 7.67
CA ASP A 48 0.23 21.77 7.16
C ASP A 48 1.05 20.78 7.96
N LEU A 49 1.81 19.95 7.26
CA LEU A 49 2.91 19.21 7.85
C LEU A 49 3.80 20.18 8.64
N PRO A 50 4.16 19.86 9.88
CA PRO A 50 5.02 20.73 10.68
C PRO A 50 6.49 20.72 10.23
N PHE A 51 6.82 19.96 9.18
CA PHE A 51 8.16 19.82 8.63
C PHE A 51 8.29 20.54 7.29
N ASN A 52 9.34 21.34 7.15
CA ASN A 52 9.70 21.97 5.88
C ASN A 52 10.81 21.16 5.20
N ASP A 53 10.44 20.07 4.54
CA ASP A 53 11.36 19.21 3.79
C ASP A 53 11.12 19.34 2.27
N PRO A 54 12.10 19.79 1.47
CA PRO A 54 11.93 19.97 0.03
C PRO A 54 11.70 18.67 -0.74
N ARG A 55 11.94 17.50 -0.13
CA ARG A 55 11.65 16.18 -0.72
C ARG A 55 10.14 15.88 -0.74
N ILE A 56 9.35 16.59 0.08
CA ILE A 56 7.93 16.35 0.29
C ILE A 56 7.10 17.48 -0.32
N THR A 57 6.15 17.13 -1.18
CA THR A 57 5.13 18.03 -1.69
C THR A 57 3.80 17.71 -1.01
N GLN A 58 3.21 18.69 -0.32
CA GLN A 58 1.88 18.51 0.27
C GLN A 58 0.79 18.71 -0.78
N ILE A 59 -0.12 17.74 -0.90
CA ILE A 59 -1.30 17.81 -1.75
C ILE A 59 -2.52 17.98 -0.87
N LYS A 60 -3.07 19.20 -0.85
CA LYS A 60 -4.28 19.52 -0.08
C LYS A 60 -5.52 19.11 -0.84
N THR A 61 -6.34 18.31 -0.19
CA THR A 61 -7.57 17.75 -0.77
C THR A 61 -8.82 18.46 -0.27
N GLY A 62 -8.68 19.35 0.73
CA GLY A 62 -9.80 20.01 1.40
C GLY A 62 -10.47 19.10 2.43
N LYS A 63 -11.42 19.66 3.20
CA LYS A 63 -12.13 18.89 4.24
C LYS A 63 -12.97 17.77 3.64
N SER A 64 -12.80 16.59 4.18
CA SER A 64 -13.65 15.44 3.89
C SER A 64 -14.98 15.59 4.60
N LYS A 65 -16.06 15.16 3.92
CA LYS A 65 -17.35 14.95 4.59
C LYS A 65 -17.24 13.68 5.42
N LYS A 66 -16.97 13.84 6.71
CA LYS A 66 -16.99 12.72 7.65
C LYS A 66 -18.44 12.40 7.99
N TYR A 67 -18.95 11.29 7.49
CA TYR A 67 -20.23 10.77 7.94
C TYR A 67 -20.00 9.71 9.01
N MET A 68 -20.07 10.11 10.27
CA MET A 68 -19.97 9.19 11.42
C MET A 68 -21.28 8.41 11.64
N GLY A 69 -21.90 7.99 10.55
CA GLY A 69 -23.09 7.16 10.56
C GLY A 69 -22.82 5.76 10.06
N VAL A 70 -23.85 4.95 10.21
CA VAL A 70 -23.91 3.56 9.81
C VAL A 70 -24.91 3.49 8.67
N GLU A 71 -24.48 3.04 7.50
CA GLU A 71 -25.38 2.80 6.38
C GLU A 71 -25.38 1.34 5.96
N TRP A 72 -26.59 0.82 5.69
CA TRP A 72 -26.77 -0.43 4.98
C TRP A 72 -26.67 -0.14 3.48
N ARG A 73 -25.73 -0.78 2.79
CA ARG A 73 -25.62 -0.74 1.32
C ARG A 73 -25.80 -2.15 0.78
N GLU A 74 -26.80 -2.36 -0.09
CA GLU A 74 -27.18 -3.69 -0.60
C GLU A 74 -26.05 -4.42 -1.34
N TRP A 75 -25.06 -3.68 -1.87
CA TRP A 75 -23.91 -4.22 -2.60
C TRP A 75 -22.67 -4.50 -1.74
N LEU A 76 -22.69 -4.19 -0.43
CA LEU A 76 -21.55 -4.47 0.45
C LEU A 76 -21.64 -5.92 0.96
N PRO A 77 -20.60 -6.77 0.77
CA PRO A 77 -20.60 -8.12 1.31
C PRO A 77 -20.84 -8.10 2.83
N THR A 78 -21.68 -9.04 3.30
CA THR A 78 -22.19 -9.18 4.67
C THR A 78 -21.15 -9.43 5.77
N PHE A 79 -19.86 -9.42 5.44
CA PHE A 79 -18.81 -9.48 6.46
C PHE A 79 -18.71 -8.13 7.20
N GLY A 80 -19.12 -8.15 8.47
CA GLY A 80 -18.73 -7.13 9.43
C GLY A 80 -19.72 -6.00 9.69
N GLY A 81 -21.03 -6.28 9.66
CA GLY A 81 -22.04 -5.38 10.20
C GLY A 81 -22.07 -3.99 9.56
N PRO A 82 -22.71 -3.02 10.22
CA PRO A 82 -22.84 -1.68 9.68
C PRO A 82 -21.48 -0.97 9.57
N LYS A 83 -21.18 -0.38 8.41
CA LYS A 83 -19.87 0.20 8.12
C LYS A 83 -19.89 1.74 8.22
N GLN A 84 -18.80 2.29 8.71
CA GLN A 84 -18.54 3.72 8.83
C GLN A 84 -18.38 4.33 7.43
N VAL A 85 -19.05 5.45 7.17
CA VAL A 85 -18.98 6.15 5.89
C VAL A 85 -17.95 7.28 5.99
N ASP A 86 -16.72 7.03 5.55
CA ASP A 86 -15.75 8.12 5.29
C ASP A 86 -15.88 8.54 3.82
N GLU A 87 -16.87 9.40 3.54
CA GLU A 87 -17.18 9.90 2.20
C GLU A 87 -16.07 10.77 1.57
N GLY A 88 -14.95 11.02 2.26
CA GLY A 88 -13.79 11.69 1.64
C GLY A 88 -12.60 10.79 1.37
N TRP A 89 -12.59 9.53 1.83
CA TRP A 89 -11.38 8.70 1.75
C TRP A 89 -10.90 8.48 0.32
N SER A 90 -11.79 7.98 -0.54
CA SER A 90 -11.48 7.75 -1.96
C SER A 90 -11.29 9.04 -2.74
N ASP A 91 -11.98 10.12 -2.37
CA ASP A 91 -11.79 11.44 -2.98
C ASP A 91 -10.36 11.93 -2.79
N ARG A 92 -9.81 11.76 -1.59
CA ARG A 92 -8.41 12.07 -1.30
C ARG A 92 -7.46 11.20 -2.11
N LEU A 93 -7.71 9.89 -2.21
CA LEU A 93 -6.93 8.99 -3.06
C LEU A 93 -6.97 9.44 -4.54
N ILE A 94 -8.15 9.71 -5.09
CA ILE A 94 -8.33 10.12 -6.49
C ILE A 94 -7.63 11.47 -6.75
N ALA A 95 -7.79 12.45 -5.86
CA ALA A 95 -7.10 13.73 -5.96
C ALA A 95 -5.58 13.56 -5.93
N SER A 96 -5.09 12.69 -5.04
CA SER A 96 -3.66 12.34 -4.94
C SER A 96 -3.15 11.74 -6.24
N LEU A 97 -3.83 10.73 -6.79
CA LEU A 97 -3.44 10.09 -8.04
C LEU A 97 -3.43 11.10 -9.19
N ASN A 98 -4.47 11.93 -9.32
CA ASN A 98 -4.55 12.96 -10.36
C ASN A 98 -3.48 14.06 -10.24
N SER A 99 -2.94 14.29 -9.03
CA SER A 99 -1.84 15.23 -8.83
C SER A 99 -0.49 14.72 -9.36
N THR A 100 -0.36 13.40 -9.58
CA THR A 100 0.88 12.77 -10.04
C THR A 100 0.96 12.66 -11.57
N GLN A 101 2.13 12.96 -12.12
CA GLN A 101 2.41 12.84 -13.57
C GLN A 101 3.02 11.47 -13.94
N THR A 102 3.31 10.64 -12.95
CA THR A 102 4.01 9.37 -13.11
C THR A 102 3.04 8.24 -13.50
N LYS A 103 3.56 7.18 -14.13
CA LYS A 103 2.78 5.99 -14.52
C LYS A 103 2.46 5.11 -13.31
N TYR A 104 3.41 5.01 -12.39
CA TYR A 104 3.29 4.21 -11.18
C TYR A 104 3.27 5.08 -9.94
N VAL A 105 2.64 4.59 -8.88
CA VAL A 105 2.71 5.18 -7.55
C VAL A 105 3.08 4.12 -6.53
N LEU A 106 3.98 4.44 -5.60
CA LEU A 106 4.11 3.67 -4.37
C LEU A 106 3.13 4.25 -3.36
N TYR A 107 1.98 3.60 -3.21
CA TYR A 107 0.92 4.01 -2.30
C TYR A 107 1.12 3.39 -0.92
N MET A 108 0.93 4.17 0.14
CA MET A 108 0.86 3.72 1.54
C MET A 108 0.11 4.72 2.42
N GLN A 109 -0.27 4.30 3.63
CA GLN A 109 -0.90 5.14 4.65
C GLN A 109 0.13 5.64 5.68
N GLU A 110 -0.25 6.64 6.48
CA GLU A 110 0.67 7.28 7.45
C GLU A 110 1.06 6.39 8.62
N ASP A 111 0.40 5.26 8.87
CA ASP A 111 0.63 4.33 9.99
C ASP A 111 1.57 3.16 9.64
N GLN A 112 2.02 3.07 8.39
CA GLN A 112 2.85 1.98 7.85
C GLN A 112 4.33 2.36 7.85
N TRP A 113 5.02 2.20 9.00
CA TRP A 113 6.37 2.75 9.15
C TRP A 113 7.49 1.74 8.89
N PRO A 114 8.58 2.15 8.21
CA PRO A 114 9.76 1.32 8.10
C PRO A 114 10.35 1.05 9.49
N PHE A 115 10.87 -0.16 9.68
CA PHE A 115 11.55 -0.56 10.93
C PHE A 115 13.03 -0.92 10.71
N LYS A 116 13.52 -0.79 9.48
CA LYS A 116 14.90 -1.07 9.09
C LYS A 116 15.30 -0.24 7.89
N GLN A 117 16.62 -0.10 7.69
CA GLN A 117 17.21 0.65 6.58
C GLN A 117 16.64 0.18 5.23
N ILE A 118 16.19 1.15 4.43
CA ILE A 118 15.67 0.91 3.08
C ILE A 118 16.81 0.60 2.12
N ASP A 119 16.69 -0.52 1.40
CA ASP A 119 17.58 -0.86 0.30
C ASP A 119 17.09 -0.18 -1.00
N GLY A 120 17.66 1.00 -1.29
CA GLY A 120 17.33 1.74 -2.50
C GLY A 120 17.66 1.00 -3.80
N LYS A 121 18.60 0.04 -3.81
CA LYS A 121 18.87 -0.77 -5.01
C LYS A 121 17.75 -1.77 -5.24
N LEU A 122 17.24 -2.41 -4.19
CA LEU A 122 16.09 -3.29 -4.27
C LEU A 122 14.84 -2.53 -4.73
N PHE A 123 14.53 -1.37 -4.15
CA PHE A 123 13.38 -0.56 -4.56
C PHE A 123 13.43 -0.13 -6.03
N ASN A 124 14.62 0.23 -6.53
CA ASN A 124 14.81 0.50 -7.96
C ASN A 124 14.64 -0.76 -8.83
N ARG A 125 15.07 -1.94 -8.36
CA ARG A 125 14.81 -3.22 -9.06
C ARG A 125 13.31 -3.53 -9.11
N LEU A 126 12.58 -3.31 -8.02
CA LEU A 126 11.13 -3.48 -7.95
C LEU A 126 10.40 -2.55 -8.94
N LEU A 127 10.80 -1.28 -9.01
CA LEU A 127 10.26 -0.33 -9.98
C LEU A 127 10.54 -0.77 -11.43
N ASN A 128 11.76 -1.19 -11.73
CA ASN A 128 12.11 -1.66 -13.07
C ASN A 128 11.29 -2.89 -13.46
N PHE A 129 11.08 -3.81 -12.52
CA PHE A 129 10.26 -4.99 -12.73
C PHE A 129 8.81 -4.64 -13.09
N VAL A 130 8.16 -3.77 -12.32
CA VAL A 130 6.76 -3.39 -12.63
C VAL A 130 6.62 -2.71 -13.99
N PHE A 131 7.62 -1.90 -14.37
CA PHE A 131 7.64 -1.20 -15.64
C PHE A 131 7.83 -2.15 -16.82
N VAL A 132 8.83 -3.04 -16.75
CA VAL A 132 9.16 -3.98 -17.84
C VAL A 132 8.05 -5.01 -18.06
N HIS A 133 7.40 -5.47 -16.99
CA HIS A 133 6.36 -6.50 -17.07
C HIS A 133 4.93 -5.95 -17.17
N ASP A 134 4.78 -4.62 -17.18
CA ASP A 134 3.51 -3.90 -17.20
C ASP A 134 2.55 -4.43 -16.12
N VAL A 135 3.03 -4.41 -14.87
CA VAL A 135 2.31 -4.92 -13.69
C VAL A 135 1.22 -3.93 -13.27
N ASN A 136 0.04 -4.42 -12.86
CA ASN A 136 -1.04 -3.55 -12.37
C ASN A 136 -0.81 -3.12 -10.91
N GLY A 137 -0.37 -4.05 -10.06
CA GLY A 137 0.02 -3.77 -8.68
C GLY A 137 1.09 -4.72 -8.19
N LEU A 138 2.17 -4.22 -7.59
CA LEU A 138 3.19 -5.03 -6.91
C LEU A 138 3.17 -4.73 -5.42
N ARG A 139 2.57 -5.64 -4.67
CA ARG A 139 2.45 -5.54 -3.22
C ARG A 139 3.78 -5.80 -2.56
N LEU A 140 4.16 -4.93 -1.63
CA LEU A 140 5.45 -4.97 -0.92
C LEU A 140 5.24 -5.24 0.57
N HIS A 141 4.41 -6.22 0.93
CA HIS A 141 4.16 -6.59 2.32
C HIS A 141 4.38 -8.09 2.53
N ARG A 142 4.31 -8.53 3.79
CA ARG A 142 4.48 -9.94 4.14
C ARG A 142 3.20 -10.74 3.92
N LEU A 143 3.34 -12.00 3.52
CA LEU A 143 2.30 -13.00 3.76
C LEU A 143 2.37 -13.47 5.21
N LEU A 144 1.34 -13.14 5.98
CA LEU A 144 1.32 -13.31 7.44
C LEU A 144 0.64 -14.61 7.89
N SER A 145 -0.06 -15.30 6.98
CA SER A 145 -0.94 -16.41 7.31
C SER A 145 -0.86 -17.54 6.29
N SER A 146 -0.81 -18.76 6.80
CA SER A 146 -0.96 -19.96 5.98
C SER A 146 -2.36 -20.08 5.35
N TYR A 147 -3.38 -19.41 5.93
CA TYR A 147 -4.73 -19.36 5.38
C TYR A 147 -4.81 -18.54 4.10
N ASP A 148 -3.87 -17.59 3.91
CA ASP A 148 -3.85 -16.70 2.75
C ASP A 148 -3.10 -17.34 1.57
N LEU A 149 -2.35 -18.43 1.78
CA LEU A 149 -1.56 -19.09 0.71
C LEU A 149 -2.43 -19.50 -0.49
N ASN A 150 -3.69 -19.90 -0.22
CA ASN A 150 -4.62 -20.29 -1.27
C ASN A 150 -5.06 -19.13 -2.17
N GLU A 151 -4.83 -17.87 -1.76
CA GLU A 151 -5.11 -16.68 -2.56
C GLU A 151 -4.00 -16.38 -3.59
N PHE A 152 -2.88 -17.11 -3.55
CA PHE A 152 -1.73 -16.85 -4.41
C PHE A 152 -1.40 -18.05 -5.30
N GLU A 153 -0.80 -17.75 -6.45
CA GLU A 153 -0.23 -18.72 -7.37
C GLU A 153 1.24 -18.37 -7.67
N GLU A 154 2.04 -19.40 -7.95
CA GLU A 154 3.45 -19.22 -8.30
C GLU A 154 3.59 -18.53 -9.66
N THR A 155 4.71 -17.82 -9.82
CA THR A 155 5.13 -17.30 -11.12
C THR A 155 6.56 -17.73 -11.42
N GLU A 156 6.96 -17.60 -12.68
CA GLU A 156 8.34 -17.79 -13.12
C GLU A 156 9.25 -16.59 -12.78
N TYR A 157 8.69 -15.53 -12.19
CA TYR A 157 9.41 -14.30 -11.93
C TYR A 157 10.19 -14.35 -10.62
N TYR A 158 11.42 -13.85 -10.70
CA TYR A 158 12.29 -13.65 -9.55
C TYR A 158 12.84 -12.23 -9.58
N ILE A 159 12.88 -11.59 -8.42
CA ILE A 159 13.60 -10.34 -8.22
C ILE A 159 14.72 -10.68 -7.24
N GLU A 160 15.96 -10.52 -7.68
CA GLU A 160 17.13 -11.15 -7.06
C GLU A 160 16.95 -12.67 -7.00
N ASN A 161 17.09 -13.28 -5.84
CA ASN A 161 16.85 -14.71 -5.63
C ASN A 161 15.45 -15.02 -5.09
N LYS A 162 14.56 -14.02 -5.00
CA LYS A 162 13.24 -14.18 -4.37
C LYS A 162 12.11 -14.21 -5.39
N LYS A 163 11.29 -15.26 -5.29
CA LYS A 163 10.12 -15.48 -6.16
C LYS A 163 9.08 -14.39 -5.95
N VAL A 164 8.49 -13.95 -7.05
CA VAL A 164 7.30 -13.09 -7.06
C VAL A 164 6.07 -13.98 -7.19
N LEU A 165 5.05 -13.76 -6.36
CA LEU A 165 3.79 -14.49 -6.43
C LEU A 165 2.74 -13.65 -7.16
N LYS A 166 1.71 -14.31 -7.69
CA LYS A 166 0.54 -13.64 -8.27
C LYS A 166 -0.66 -13.84 -7.37
N VAL A 167 -1.42 -12.77 -7.16
CA VAL A 167 -2.72 -12.84 -6.48
C VAL A 167 -3.71 -13.45 -7.45
N LYS A 168 -4.38 -14.53 -7.05
CA LYS A 168 -5.42 -15.18 -7.86
C LYS A 168 -6.59 -14.22 -8.05
N ARG A 169 -7.23 -14.27 -9.22
CA ARG A 169 -8.40 -13.43 -9.54
C ARG A 169 -9.55 -13.59 -8.52
N ASN A 170 -9.71 -14.77 -7.93
CA ASN A 170 -10.75 -15.06 -6.94
C ASN A 170 -10.29 -14.88 -5.48
N ALA A 171 -9.11 -14.31 -5.23
CA ALA A 171 -8.67 -13.94 -3.88
C ALA A 171 -9.65 -12.95 -3.22
N GLY A 172 -9.74 -12.93 -1.89
CA GLY A 172 -10.64 -12.01 -1.18
C GLY A 172 -10.37 -10.55 -1.52
N PHE A 173 -9.09 -10.19 -1.61
CA PHE A 173 -8.63 -8.82 -1.84
C PHE A 173 -7.75 -8.76 -3.08
N LEU A 174 -8.19 -8.04 -4.11
CA LEU A 174 -7.37 -7.65 -5.27
C LEU A 174 -6.84 -6.23 -5.10
N LEU A 175 -7.65 -5.32 -4.58
CA LEU A 175 -7.21 -4.00 -4.11
C LEU A 175 -6.83 -4.11 -2.63
N CYS A 176 -5.77 -3.42 -2.20
CA CYS A 176 -5.43 -3.25 -0.79
C CYS A 176 -4.79 -1.89 -0.54
N HIS A 177 -4.81 -1.46 0.73
CA HIS A 177 -4.21 -0.20 1.16
C HIS A 177 -2.86 -0.35 1.87
N GLN A 178 -2.30 -1.57 1.85
CA GLN A 178 -0.92 -1.83 2.24
C GLN A 178 0.07 -1.34 1.18
N PRO A 179 1.36 -1.13 1.56
CA PRO A 179 2.36 -0.58 0.66
C PRO A 179 2.47 -1.37 -0.64
N THR A 180 2.13 -0.71 -1.75
CA THR A 180 2.00 -1.34 -3.06
C THR A 180 2.39 -0.37 -4.16
N ILE A 181 3.19 -0.85 -5.12
CA ILE A 181 3.45 -0.09 -6.35
C ILE A 181 2.31 -0.35 -7.32
N TRP A 182 1.41 0.61 -7.48
CA TRP A 182 0.27 0.55 -8.39
C TRP A 182 0.58 1.22 -9.71
N ASN A 183 0.07 0.65 -10.81
CA ASN A 183 -0.20 1.43 -12.01
C ASN A 183 -1.30 2.44 -11.68
N LYS A 184 -1.01 3.73 -11.88
CA LYS A 184 -1.89 4.83 -11.48
C LYS A 184 -3.23 4.77 -12.19
N ASP A 185 -3.22 4.56 -13.50
CA ASP A 185 -4.45 4.56 -14.32
C ASP A 185 -5.33 3.36 -13.97
N PHE A 186 -4.72 2.20 -13.68
CA PHE A 186 -5.43 1.02 -13.17
C PHE A 186 -6.11 1.31 -11.83
N LEU A 187 -5.41 1.94 -10.88
CA LEU A 187 -5.97 2.26 -9.57
C LEU A 187 -7.07 3.34 -9.66
N LEU A 188 -6.89 4.34 -10.52
CA LEU A 188 -7.89 5.36 -10.82
C LEU A 188 -9.17 4.76 -11.42
N ASP A 189 -9.05 3.85 -12.40
CA ASP A 189 -10.19 3.24 -13.08
C ASP A 189 -11.11 2.44 -12.13
N VAL A 190 -10.56 1.90 -11.04
CA VAL A 190 -11.34 1.14 -10.04
C VAL A 190 -11.67 1.95 -8.79
N SER A 191 -11.31 3.22 -8.71
CA SER A 191 -11.67 4.12 -7.61
C SER A 191 -12.94 4.90 -7.91
N ILE A 192 -13.83 5.03 -6.93
CA ILE A 192 -15.09 5.78 -7.06
C ILE A 192 -15.14 6.84 -5.96
N HIS A 193 -15.54 8.06 -6.33
CA HIS A 193 -15.75 9.15 -5.38
C HIS A 193 -16.76 8.80 -4.28
N GLY A 194 -16.54 9.28 -3.06
CA GLY A 194 -17.43 9.06 -1.92
C GLY A 194 -17.32 7.70 -1.21
N GLU A 195 -16.41 6.81 -1.63
CA GLU A 195 -16.12 5.57 -0.92
C GLU A 195 -15.24 5.81 0.31
N GLY A 196 -15.60 5.15 1.42
CA GLY A 196 -14.70 4.95 2.56
C GLY A 196 -13.64 3.88 2.27
N PHE A 197 -12.64 3.76 3.15
CA PHE A 197 -11.53 2.81 2.96
C PHE A 197 -12.01 1.36 2.73
N ARG A 198 -12.96 0.85 3.53
CA ARG A 198 -13.47 -0.52 3.35
C ARG A 198 -14.21 -0.67 2.03
N ASP A 199 -15.03 0.30 1.66
CA ASP A 199 -15.78 0.23 0.41
C ASP A 199 -14.82 0.17 -0.77
N ASN A 200 -13.80 1.04 -0.76
CA ASN A 200 -12.77 1.05 -1.80
C ASN A 200 -11.99 -0.28 -1.87
N GLU A 201 -11.66 -0.89 -0.74
CA GLU A 201 -10.90 -2.15 -0.71
C GLU A 201 -11.72 -3.36 -1.17
N TYR A 202 -12.92 -3.55 -0.60
CA TYR A 202 -13.79 -4.69 -0.92
C TYR A 202 -14.48 -4.51 -2.27
N ALA A 203 -15.22 -3.41 -2.46
CA ALA A 203 -15.93 -3.17 -3.71
C ALA A 203 -14.96 -2.88 -4.86
N GLY A 204 -13.81 -2.24 -4.59
CA GLY A 204 -12.74 -2.10 -5.59
C GLY A 204 -12.18 -3.44 -6.03
N SER A 205 -12.04 -4.41 -5.14
CA SER A 205 -11.64 -5.77 -5.51
C SER A 205 -12.66 -6.45 -6.43
N GLU A 206 -13.96 -6.28 -6.18
CA GLU A 206 -15.01 -6.77 -7.10
C GLU A 206 -14.94 -6.06 -8.46
N ARG A 207 -14.79 -4.73 -8.49
CA ARG A 207 -14.62 -3.97 -9.74
C ARG A 207 -13.42 -4.43 -10.55
N ILE A 208 -12.30 -4.74 -9.90
CA ILE A 208 -11.14 -5.34 -10.58
C ILE A 208 -11.53 -6.67 -11.22
N ARG A 209 -12.21 -7.56 -10.47
CA ARG A 209 -12.67 -8.86 -11.02
C ARG A 209 -13.54 -8.67 -12.24
N GLU A 210 -14.49 -7.75 -12.18
CA GLU A 210 -15.46 -7.51 -13.25
C GLU A 210 -14.81 -6.90 -14.50
N LYS A 211 -13.98 -5.87 -14.33
CA LYS A 211 -13.37 -5.12 -15.43
C LYS A 211 -12.18 -5.83 -16.08
N TYR A 212 -11.39 -6.58 -15.30
CA TYR A 212 -10.12 -7.14 -15.76
C TYR A 212 -10.16 -8.67 -15.80
N LYS A 213 -9.90 -9.22 -16.99
CA LYS A 213 -9.86 -10.67 -17.21
C LYS A 213 -8.69 -11.34 -16.49
N ASP A 214 -7.52 -10.71 -16.52
CA ASP A 214 -6.29 -11.21 -15.89
C ASP A 214 -5.48 -10.04 -15.30
N PRO A 215 -5.91 -9.47 -14.16
CA PRO A 215 -5.17 -8.37 -13.53
C PRO A 215 -3.82 -8.90 -13.00
N LYS A 216 -2.73 -8.27 -13.41
CA LYS A 216 -1.35 -8.58 -12.97
C LYS A 216 -1.10 -7.95 -11.60
N ILE A 217 -1.73 -8.50 -10.58
CA ILE A 217 -1.51 -8.11 -9.19
C ILE A 217 -0.58 -9.14 -8.58
N LEU A 218 0.61 -8.68 -8.23
CA LEU A 218 1.74 -9.47 -7.81
C LEU A 218 2.12 -9.14 -6.37
N LEU A 219 2.84 -10.05 -5.74
CA LEU A 219 3.36 -9.90 -4.40
C LEU A 219 4.86 -10.19 -4.40
N TYR A 220 5.62 -9.23 -3.89
CA TYR A 220 6.99 -9.43 -3.45
C TYR A 220 7.00 -9.43 -1.92
N ASN A 221 7.12 -10.62 -1.32
CA ASN A 221 6.95 -10.88 0.11
C ASN A 221 7.99 -10.16 0.99
N HIS A 222 7.98 -8.84 1.13
CA HIS A 222 9.08 -8.09 1.74
C HIS A 222 8.70 -7.54 3.11
N HIS A 223 9.44 -7.96 4.15
CA HIS A 223 9.28 -7.45 5.50
C HIS A 223 10.12 -6.18 5.69
N TRP A 224 9.53 -5.00 5.52
CA TRP A 224 10.25 -3.72 5.61
C TRP A 224 9.52 -2.62 6.39
N PHE A 225 8.21 -2.77 6.61
CA PHE A 225 7.40 -1.87 7.43
C PHE A 225 6.62 -2.68 8.48
N LEU A 226 6.18 -1.98 9.52
CA LEU A 226 5.23 -2.47 10.51
C LEU A 226 3.93 -1.66 10.37
N GLU A 227 2.79 -2.32 10.57
CA GLU A 227 1.46 -1.68 10.46
C GLU A 227 0.94 -1.32 11.86
N LYS A 228 0.76 -2.32 12.73
CA LYS A 228 0.10 -2.16 14.05
C LYS A 228 1.07 -1.98 15.22
N SER A 229 2.31 -2.41 15.06
CA SER A 229 3.35 -2.27 16.08
C SER A 229 4.22 -1.04 15.88
N ALA A 230 4.31 -0.48 14.66
CA ALA A 230 5.09 0.72 14.40
C ALA A 230 4.53 1.95 15.09
N SER A 231 3.21 2.10 15.14
CA SER A 231 2.60 3.36 15.53
C SER A 231 1.36 3.13 16.38
N SER A 232 1.33 3.76 17.56
CA SER A 232 0.12 3.86 18.38
C SER A 232 0.05 5.25 18.97
N ALA A 233 -1.03 5.97 18.65
CA ALA A 233 -1.20 7.36 19.02
C ALA A 233 0.02 8.24 18.65
N GLY A 234 0.64 8.00 17.50
CA GLY A 234 1.78 8.78 17.01
C GLY A 234 3.15 8.40 17.58
N LEU A 235 3.24 7.38 18.45
CA LEU A 235 4.49 6.95 19.05
C LEU A 235 5.00 5.65 18.42
N TRP A 236 6.32 5.55 18.30
CA TRP A 236 6.98 4.28 17.99
C TRP A 236 6.75 3.28 19.11
N ILE A 237 6.22 2.10 18.77
CA ILE A 237 6.17 0.97 19.70
C ILE A 237 7.13 -0.12 19.19
N PRO A 238 7.94 -0.75 20.07
CA PRO A 238 8.72 -1.91 19.69
C PRO A 238 7.83 -3.07 19.23
N GLU A 239 8.38 -3.95 18.38
CA GLU A 239 7.70 -5.18 17.96
C GLU A 239 7.15 -5.96 19.18
N ILE A 240 5.85 -6.26 19.16
CA ILE A 240 5.19 -7.03 20.22
C ILE A 240 5.03 -8.50 19.81
N GLU A 241 4.79 -9.39 20.77
CA GLU A 241 4.87 -10.86 20.60
C GLU A 241 4.17 -11.43 19.35
N TRP A 242 3.05 -10.84 18.91
CA TRP A 242 2.37 -11.33 17.71
C TRP A 242 3.14 -11.08 16.41
N GLU A 243 3.96 -10.02 16.31
CA GLU A 243 4.86 -9.79 15.17
C GLU A 243 5.89 -10.91 15.03
N TYR A 244 6.41 -11.40 16.16
CA TYR A 244 7.30 -12.58 16.18
C TYR A 244 6.60 -13.85 15.68
N ARG A 245 5.30 -14.02 16.00
CA ARG A 245 4.51 -15.16 15.50
C ARG A 245 4.30 -15.06 13.99
N GLU A 246 4.19 -13.86 13.44
CA GLU A 246 4.11 -13.64 12.00
C GLU A 246 5.41 -13.96 11.27
N VAL A 247 6.56 -13.56 11.84
CA VAL A 247 7.88 -13.97 11.33
C VAL A 247 8.02 -15.49 11.34
N ALA A 248 7.51 -16.18 12.37
CA ALA A 248 7.53 -17.64 12.41
C ALA A 248 6.72 -18.28 11.27
N ARG A 249 5.58 -17.68 10.90
CA ARG A 249 4.73 -18.14 9.78
C ARG A 249 5.33 -17.85 8.41
N GLU A 250 6.21 -16.85 8.29
CA GLU A 250 6.91 -16.55 7.04
C GLU A 250 7.71 -17.78 6.54
N ARG A 251 8.22 -18.61 7.45
CA ARG A 251 8.90 -19.87 7.10
C ARG A 251 7.99 -20.84 6.32
N ASP A 252 6.71 -20.88 6.64
CA ASP A 252 5.75 -21.76 5.97
C ASP A 252 5.46 -21.25 4.56
N VAL A 253 5.35 -19.93 4.38
CA VAL A 253 5.24 -19.30 3.04
C VAL A 253 6.45 -19.66 2.18
N TYR A 254 7.65 -19.51 2.75
CA TYR A 254 8.90 -19.77 2.03
C TYR A 254 9.03 -21.22 1.56
N LYS A 255 8.63 -22.17 2.42
CA LYS A 255 8.60 -23.60 2.09
C LYS A 255 7.52 -23.92 1.07
N HIS A 256 6.31 -23.38 1.25
CA HIS A 256 5.15 -23.71 0.42
C HIS A 256 5.37 -23.34 -1.05
N PHE A 257 5.91 -22.15 -1.33
CA PHE A 257 6.09 -21.65 -2.69
C PHE A 257 7.51 -21.78 -3.24
N ASN A 258 8.42 -22.43 -2.50
CA ASN A 258 9.86 -22.44 -2.83
C ASN A 258 10.37 -21.02 -3.16
N MET A 259 10.23 -20.11 -2.19
CA MET A 259 10.39 -18.67 -2.42
C MET A 259 11.81 -18.24 -2.79
N ILE A 260 12.82 -19.08 -2.54
CA ILE A 260 14.22 -18.80 -2.85
C ILE A 260 14.66 -19.66 -4.04
N LYS A 261 15.23 -19.01 -5.05
CA LYS A 261 15.92 -19.71 -6.13
C LYS A 261 17.23 -20.28 -5.58
N ASN A 262 17.35 -21.61 -5.59
CA ASN A 262 18.64 -22.25 -5.35
C ASN A 262 19.55 -21.93 -6.54
N GLU A 263 20.72 -21.37 -6.24
CA GLU A 263 21.79 -21.11 -7.22
C GLU A 263 22.42 -22.40 -7.74
#